data_AF-A0A1Y5CV71-F1
#
_entry.id   AF-A0A1Y5CV71-F1
#
_cell.length_a   1.000
_cell.length_b   1.000
_cell.length_c   1.000
_cell.angle_alpha   90.00
_cell.angle_beta   90.00
_cell.angle_gamma   90.00
#
_symmetry.space_group_name_H-M   'P 1'
#
loop_
_entity.id
_entity.type
_entity.pdbx_description
1 polymer ?
#
loop_
_entity_poly.entity_id
_entity_poly.type
_entity_poly.pdbx_seq_one_letter_code
_entity_poly.pdbx_strand_id
1 'polypeptide(L)'
;MRLSRSFAHQLNKGFTLIETIVGIVVLALSFSILTTLIYPLSEQSADQLHQIKAAELAQSVLNEIQHKAFDENSDMAGGLVRCGETGADDCSDVMGKETGETRATFDDVDDYNSLPAGEIEDSQGDVLTLYTGYAMSISVCNDANYDGSCTGNTSTAKLIIVTITTPTGFVLNFSTYRANF
;
A
#
# COMPACT_ATOMS: atom_id res chain seq x y z
N MET A 1 -31.13 10.01 -82.70
CA MET A 1 -30.56 9.40 -81.48
C MET A 1 -30.59 10.47 -80.37
N ARG A 2 -31.59 10.45 -79.48
CA ARG A 2 -31.63 11.35 -78.31
C ARG A 2 -31.88 10.49 -77.07
N LEU A 3 -30.83 10.31 -76.29
CA LEU A 3 -30.86 9.65 -74.98
C LEU A 3 -31.54 10.58 -73.98
N SER A 4 -32.70 10.17 -73.48
CA SER A 4 -33.37 10.81 -72.36
C SER A 4 -32.63 10.44 -71.07
N ARG A 5 -31.99 11.41 -70.41
CA ARG A 5 -31.43 11.25 -69.06
C ARG A 5 -32.53 11.52 -68.04
N SER A 6 -32.94 10.48 -67.31
CA SER A 6 -33.83 10.62 -66.15
C SER A 6 -33.03 11.20 -64.97
N PHE A 7 -33.38 12.39 -64.53
CA PHE A 7 -32.89 12.97 -63.28
C PHE A 7 -33.73 12.42 -62.12
N ALA A 8 -33.14 11.55 -61.31
CA ALA A 8 -33.74 11.12 -60.05
C ALA A 8 -33.69 12.31 -59.07
N HIS A 9 -34.86 12.88 -58.75
CA HIS A 9 -34.99 13.92 -57.74
C HIS A 9 -34.90 13.25 -56.36
N GLN A 10 -33.82 13.51 -55.61
CA GLN A 10 -33.74 13.07 -54.22
C GLN A 10 -34.67 13.95 -53.37
N LEU A 11 -35.80 13.37 -52.96
CA LEU A 11 -36.71 13.97 -51.99
C LEU A 11 -36.01 14.01 -50.62
N ASN A 12 -35.61 15.21 -50.19
CA ASN A 12 -35.16 15.45 -48.82
C ASN A 12 -36.37 15.24 -47.88
N LYS A 13 -36.40 14.10 -47.18
CA LYS A 13 -37.39 13.83 -46.14
C LYS A 13 -36.93 14.50 -44.85
N GLY A 14 -37.74 15.42 -44.31
CA GLY A 14 -37.53 16.03 -43.00
C GLY A 14 -38.07 15.15 -41.85
N PHE A 15 -37.64 15.46 -40.63
CA PHE A 15 -38.12 14.82 -39.40
C PHE A 15 -39.46 15.41 -38.95
N THR A 16 -40.32 14.59 -38.37
CA THR A 16 -41.56 15.09 -37.75
C THR A 16 -41.27 15.67 -36.35
N LEU A 17 -42.12 16.58 -35.87
CA LEU A 17 -41.98 17.17 -34.53
C LEU A 17 -41.98 16.10 -33.43
N ILE A 18 -42.79 15.04 -33.57
CA ILE A 18 -42.85 13.97 -32.57
C ILE A 18 -41.56 13.13 -32.56
N GLU A 19 -40.95 12.91 -33.73
CA GLU A 19 -39.71 12.15 -33.86
C GLU A 19 -38.52 12.88 -33.23
N THR A 20 -38.46 14.22 -33.35
CA THR A 20 -37.43 15.01 -32.66
C THR A 20 -37.64 15.02 -31.15
N ILE A 21 -38.88 15.08 -30.66
CA ILE A 21 -39.20 14.99 -29.22
C ILE A 21 -38.78 13.63 -28.66
N VAL A 22 -39.12 12.53 -29.34
CA VAL A 22 -38.71 11.18 -28.89
C VAL A 22 -37.19 11.05 -28.94
N GLY A 23 -36.53 11.58 -29.97
CA GLY A 23 -35.07 11.57 -30.10
C GLY A 23 -34.36 12.26 -28.94
N ILE A 24 -34.79 13.47 -28.56
CA ILE A 24 -34.18 14.20 -27.43
C ILE A 24 -34.45 13.50 -26.09
N VAL A 25 -35.62 12.88 -25.90
CA VAL A 25 -35.95 12.14 -24.67
C VAL A 25 -35.05 10.90 -24.53
N VAL A 26 -34.90 10.11 -25.59
CA VAL A 26 -34.05 8.90 -25.56
C VAL A 26 -32.58 9.27 -25.39
N LEU A 27 -32.12 10.34 -26.05
CA LEU A 27 -30.76 10.85 -25.89
C LEU A 27 -30.50 11.30 -24.43
N ALA A 28 -31.43 12.05 -23.84
CA ALA A 28 -31.31 12.52 -22.46
C ALA A 28 -31.25 11.36 -21.44
N LEU A 29 -32.10 10.34 -21.61
CA LEU A 29 -32.08 9.14 -20.77
C LEU A 29 -30.75 8.39 -20.90
N SER A 30 -30.25 8.23 -22.13
CA SER A 30 -28.98 7.55 -22.40
C SER A 30 -27.81 8.28 -21.74
N PHE A 31 -27.74 9.61 -21.89
CA PHE A 31 -26.68 10.41 -21.29
C PHE A 31 -26.72 10.40 -19.76
N SER A 32 -27.92 10.39 -19.17
CA SER A 32 -28.07 10.27 -17.72
C SER A 32 -27.46 8.98 -17.18
N ILE A 33 -27.74 7.84 -17.84
CA ILE A 33 -27.19 6.53 -17.45
C ILE A 33 -25.67 6.51 -17.63
N LEU A 34 -25.17 6.97 -18.79
CA LEU A 34 -23.73 7.02 -19.07
C LEU A 34 -22.97 7.86 -18.03
N THR A 35 -23.50 9.02 -17.65
CA THR A 35 -22.86 9.90 -16.67
C THR A 35 -22.80 9.22 -15.30
N THR A 36 -23.86 8.53 -14.88
CA THR A 36 -23.86 7.79 -13.60
C THR A 36 -22.90 6.62 -13.55
N LEU A 37 -22.57 6.02 -14.70
CA LEU A 37 -21.63 4.89 -14.78
C LEU A 37 -20.17 5.34 -14.94
N ILE A 38 -19.91 6.42 -15.66
CA ILE A 38 -18.55 6.88 -15.95
C ILE A 38 -17.93 7.63 -14.77
N TYR A 39 -18.73 8.44 -14.06
CA TYR A 39 -18.23 9.25 -12.94
C TYR A 39 -17.54 8.45 -11.82
N PRO A 40 -18.13 7.37 -11.27
CA PRO A 40 -17.50 6.60 -10.19
C PRO A 40 -16.22 5.86 -10.63
N LEU A 41 -16.04 5.57 -11.92
CA LEU A 41 -14.84 4.88 -12.42
C LEU A 41 -13.58 5.73 -12.30
N SER A 42 -13.70 7.05 -12.41
CA SER A 42 -12.55 7.95 -12.33
C SER A 42 -11.97 8.04 -10.91
N GLU A 43 -12.82 8.09 -9.88
CA GLU A 43 -12.38 8.16 -8.49
C GLU A 43 -11.78 6.82 -8.04
N GLN A 44 -12.42 5.71 -8.40
CA GLN A 44 -11.95 4.38 -8.03
C GLN A 44 -10.57 4.06 -8.66
N SER A 45 -10.29 4.59 -9.85
CA SER A 45 -8.99 4.44 -10.50
C SER A 45 -7.86 5.17 -9.75
N ALA A 46 -8.15 6.33 -9.17
CA ALA A 46 -7.15 7.07 -8.38
C ALA A 46 -6.84 6.38 -7.06
N ASP A 47 -7.85 5.82 -6.39
CA ASP A 47 -7.64 5.07 -5.14
C ASP A 47 -6.82 3.78 -5.37
N GLN A 48 -7.06 3.06 -6.48
CA GLN A 48 -6.25 1.91 -6.86
C GLN A 48 -4.76 2.27 -7.01
N LEU A 49 -4.44 3.43 -7.59
CA LEU A 49 -3.05 3.90 -7.68
C LEU A 49 -2.44 4.17 -6.30
N HIS A 50 -3.22 4.74 -5.37
CA HIS A 50 -2.76 4.97 -4.00
C HIS A 50 -2.50 3.66 -3.25
N GLN A 51 -3.34 2.64 -3.46
CA GLN A 51 -3.17 1.32 -2.88
C GLN A 51 -1.92 0.60 -3.42
N ILE A 52 -1.64 0.68 -4.72
CA ILE A 52 -0.42 0.12 -5.32
C ILE A 52 0.82 0.78 -4.72
N LYS A 53 0.85 2.12 -4.66
CA LYS A 53 1.96 2.86 -4.05
C LYS A 53 2.17 2.51 -2.58
N ALA A 54 1.08 2.35 -1.82
CA ALA A 54 1.16 1.92 -0.43
C ALA A 54 1.73 0.50 -0.31
N ALA A 55 1.31 -0.43 -1.18
CA ALA A 55 1.86 -1.78 -1.19
C ALA A 55 3.35 -1.83 -1.56
N GLU A 56 3.79 -1.02 -2.52
CA GLU A 56 5.21 -0.87 -2.88
C GLU A 56 6.03 -0.31 -1.71
N LEU A 57 5.52 0.72 -1.03
CA LEU A 57 6.16 1.28 0.16
C LEU A 57 6.25 0.24 1.29
N ALA A 58 5.16 -0.45 1.59
CA ALA A 58 5.15 -1.50 2.59
C ALA A 58 6.16 -2.60 2.25
N GLN A 59 6.19 -3.08 1.01
CA GLN A 59 7.13 -4.11 0.61
C GLN A 59 8.58 -3.66 0.73
N SER A 60 8.88 -2.40 0.39
CA SER A 60 10.22 -1.83 0.56
C SER A 60 10.64 -1.82 2.02
N VAL A 61 9.78 -1.33 2.90
CA VAL A 61 10.06 -1.24 4.35
C VAL A 61 10.13 -2.62 4.99
N LEU A 62 9.25 -3.54 4.60
CA LEU A 62 9.33 -4.93 5.06
C LEU A 62 10.63 -5.60 4.64
N ASN A 63 11.08 -5.38 3.40
CA ASN A 63 12.37 -5.91 2.94
C ASN A 63 13.55 -5.31 3.70
N GLU A 64 13.46 -4.03 4.06
CA GLU A 64 14.47 -3.37 4.88
C GLU A 64 14.54 -4.01 6.27
N ILE A 65 13.43 -4.11 6.99
CA ILE A 65 13.36 -4.69 8.35
C ILE A 65 13.80 -6.16 8.33
N GLN A 66 13.40 -6.93 7.31
CA GLN A 66 13.78 -8.34 7.16
C GLN A 66 15.28 -8.56 6.91
N HIS A 67 16.04 -7.52 6.58
CA HIS A 67 17.49 -7.58 6.39
C HIS A 67 18.28 -7.02 7.57
N LYS A 68 17.59 -6.67 8.66
CA LYS A 68 18.22 -6.33 9.94
C LYS A 68 18.46 -7.57 10.79
N ALA A 69 19.32 -7.45 11.79
CA ALA A 69 19.53 -8.49 12.78
C ALA A 69 18.21 -8.83 13.46
N PHE A 70 18.07 -10.06 13.96
CA PHE A 70 16.87 -10.42 14.71
C PHE A 70 16.75 -9.60 16.00
N ASP A 71 17.87 -9.25 16.61
CA ASP A 71 18.03 -8.68 17.94
C ASP A 71 19.43 -8.08 18.08
N GLU A 72 19.63 -7.14 19.01
CA GLU A 72 20.91 -6.53 19.39
C GLU A 72 22.04 -7.57 19.64
N ASN A 73 21.69 -8.74 20.16
CA ASN A 73 22.63 -9.82 20.48
C ASN A 73 22.71 -10.89 19.39
N SER A 74 22.12 -10.63 18.22
CA SER A 74 22.13 -11.53 17.07
C SER A 74 23.12 -11.07 16.00
N ASP A 75 23.79 -12.03 15.35
CA ASP A 75 24.64 -11.74 14.19
C ASP A 75 23.78 -11.47 12.94
N MET A 76 23.91 -10.27 12.36
CA MET A 76 23.22 -9.87 11.13
C MET A 76 23.53 -10.80 9.94
N ALA A 77 24.74 -11.37 9.86
CA ALA A 77 25.15 -12.26 8.78
C ALA A 77 24.71 -13.72 8.97
N GLY A 78 24.05 -14.03 10.09
CA GLY A 78 23.71 -15.39 10.50
C GLY A 78 24.87 -16.07 11.22
N GLY A 79 24.71 -16.25 12.53
CA GLY A 79 25.68 -16.92 13.40
C GLY A 79 25.47 -18.43 13.50
N LEU A 80 26.42 -19.12 14.14
CA LEU A 80 26.27 -20.55 14.49
C LEU A 80 25.24 -20.77 15.61
N VAL A 81 25.09 -19.77 16.48
CA VAL A 81 24.20 -19.80 17.65
C VAL A 81 23.29 -18.58 17.59
N ARG A 82 22.04 -18.77 18.02
CA ARG A 82 21.06 -17.68 18.15
C ARG A 82 21.17 -16.99 19.50
N CYS A 83 20.69 -15.75 19.59
CA CYS A 83 20.42 -15.16 20.91
C CYS A 83 19.44 -16.06 21.68
N GLY A 84 19.65 -16.20 22.99
CA GLY A 84 18.86 -17.07 23.88
C GLY A 84 19.15 -18.57 23.77
N GLU A 85 20.16 -18.99 22.99
CA GLU A 85 20.67 -20.36 23.00
C GLU A 85 21.85 -20.57 23.97
N THR A 86 22.09 -21.82 24.36
CA THR A 86 23.20 -22.16 25.26
C THR A 86 24.55 -21.83 24.62
N GLY A 87 25.26 -20.85 25.19
CA GLY A 87 26.56 -20.38 24.71
C GLY A 87 26.49 -19.12 23.84
N ALA A 88 25.31 -18.51 23.71
CA ALA A 88 25.10 -17.15 23.22
C ALA A 88 24.58 -16.26 24.36
N ASP A 89 24.58 -14.95 24.13
CA ASP A 89 23.90 -14.00 25.01
C ASP A 89 22.36 -14.14 24.86
N ASP A 90 21.61 -13.80 25.90
CA ASP A 90 20.15 -13.79 25.86
C ASP A 90 19.65 -12.70 24.87
N CYS A 91 18.50 -12.91 24.22
CA CYS A 91 17.90 -11.86 23.38
C CYS A 91 17.41 -10.69 24.24
N SER A 92 17.25 -9.53 23.62
CA SER A 92 16.68 -8.34 24.25
C SER A 92 15.26 -8.62 24.80
N ASP A 93 15.01 -8.15 26.03
CA ASP A 93 13.67 -8.17 26.63
C ASP A 93 12.90 -6.86 26.36
N VAL A 94 13.63 -5.80 25.98
CA VAL A 94 13.09 -4.46 25.77
C VAL A 94 12.99 -4.22 24.27
N MET A 95 11.78 -4.02 23.78
CA MET A 95 11.55 -3.73 22.36
C MET A 95 11.59 -2.21 22.10
N GLY A 96 12.20 -1.83 20.99
CA GLY A 96 12.31 -0.45 20.54
C GLY A 96 13.74 0.03 20.56
N LYS A 97 14.03 1.02 19.71
CA LYS A 97 15.37 1.55 19.50
C LYS A 97 16.15 1.91 20.76
N GLU A 98 17.47 1.77 20.69
CA GLU A 98 18.37 2.14 21.77
C GLU A 98 18.54 3.66 21.90
N THR A 99 19.12 4.05 23.03
CA THR A 99 19.40 5.46 23.31
C THR A 99 20.42 6.03 22.34
N GLY A 100 19.99 7.01 21.54
CA GLY A 100 20.83 7.70 20.57
C GLY A 100 20.64 7.23 19.14
N GLU A 101 19.81 6.22 18.94
CA GLU A 101 19.52 5.70 17.62
C GLU A 101 18.52 6.54 16.83
N THR A 102 18.76 6.53 15.53
CA THR A 102 17.96 7.17 14.49
C THR A 102 17.67 6.18 13.38
N ARG A 103 16.76 6.54 12.47
CA ARG A 103 16.37 5.69 11.34
C ARG A 103 17.56 5.11 10.56
N ALA A 104 18.64 5.89 10.45
CA ALA A 104 19.89 5.52 9.77
C ALA A 104 20.77 4.52 10.51
N THR A 105 20.62 4.42 11.83
CA THR A 105 21.47 3.58 12.69
C THR A 105 20.80 2.29 13.11
N PHE A 106 19.49 2.14 12.90
CA PHE A 106 18.76 0.91 13.23
C PHE A 106 19.47 -0.30 12.64
N ASP A 107 19.84 -1.25 13.48
CA ASP A 107 20.62 -2.41 13.12
C ASP A 107 19.91 -3.74 13.40
N ASP A 108 18.81 -3.71 14.17
CA ASP A 108 17.95 -4.86 14.41
C ASP A 108 16.47 -4.61 14.05
N VAL A 109 15.61 -5.59 14.37
CA VAL A 109 14.20 -5.58 13.99
C VAL A 109 13.34 -4.80 14.98
N ASP A 110 13.67 -4.82 16.27
CA ASP A 110 12.90 -4.17 17.32
C ASP A 110 13.11 -2.67 17.39
N ASP A 111 14.17 -2.13 16.79
CA ASP A 111 14.34 -0.70 16.55
C ASP A 111 13.13 -0.01 15.91
N TYR A 112 12.43 -0.77 15.07
CA TYR A 112 11.26 -0.31 14.33
C TYR A 112 9.98 -0.32 15.16
N ASN A 113 10.03 -0.86 16.39
CA ASN A 113 8.89 -0.90 17.26
C ASN A 113 8.45 0.51 17.66
N SER A 114 7.13 0.73 17.65
CA SER A 114 6.50 1.98 18.10
C SER A 114 6.94 3.23 17.32
N LEU A 115 7.31 3.06 16.05
CA LEU A 115 7.52 4.20 15.15
C LEU A 115 6.17 4.88 14.88
N PRO A 116 6.00 6.14 15.32
CA PRO A 116 4.72 6.83 15.21
C PRO A 116 4.39 7.16 13.75
N ALA A 117 3.10 7.27 13.46
CA ALA A 117 2.61 7.71 12.16
C ALA A 117 3.16 9.11 11.83
N GLY A 118 4.09 9.18 10.89
CA GLY A 118 4.79 10.40 10.49
C GLY A 118 5.00 10.52 8.98
N GLU A 119 5.84 11.47 8.59
CA GLU A 119 6.32 11.57 7.20
C GLU A 119 7.09 10.29 6.84
N ILE A 120 7.00 9.89 5.57
CA ILE A 120 7.71 8.70 5.09
C ILE A 120 9.17 9.06 4.90
N GLU A 121 10.03 8.40 5.66
CA GLU A 121 11.49 8.51 5.59
C GLU A 121 12.07 7.25 4.93
N ASP A 122 13.22 7.40 4.26
CA ASP A 122 14.01 6.27 3.83
C ASP A 122 14.86 5.69 4.98
N SER A 123 15.63 4.64 4.66
CA SER A 123 16.54 3.99 5.62
C SER A 123 17.68 4.88 6.12
N GLN A 124 17.85 6.11 5.60
CA GLN A 124 18.82 7.10 6.06
C GLN A 124 18.15 8.18 6.93
N GLY A 125 16.82 8.15 7.09
CA GLY A 125 16.05 9.19 7.78
C GLY A 125 15.76 10.40 6.91
N ASP A 126 15.97 10.31 5.59
CA ASP A 126 15.63 11.40 4.66
C ASP A 126 14.17 11.28 4.21
N VAL A 127 13.45 12.41 4.22
CA VAL A 127 12.03 12.45 3.87
C VAL A 127 11.82 12.18 2.37
N LEU A 128 10.98 11.20 2.06
CA LEU A 128 10.59 10.83 0.71
C LEU A 128 9.39 11.68 0.23
N THR A 129 9.68 12.78 -0.47
CA THR A 129 8.65 13.70 -0.98
C THR A 129 7.61 13.05 -1.90
N LEU A 130 7.94 11.90 -2.52
CA LEU A 130 7.03 11.13 -3.37
C LEU A 130 5.78 10.62 -2.63
N TYR A 131 5.86 10.46 -1.30
CA TYR A 131 4.80 9.95 -0.44
C TYR A 131 4.14 11.05 0.41
N THR A 132 4.10 12.29 -0.11
CA THR A 132 3.40 13.39 0.56
C THR A 132 1.94 13.02 0.87
N GLY A 133 1.53 13.19 2.12
CA GLY A 133 0.18 12.87 2.60
C GLY A 133 -0.06 11.40 2.93
N TYR A 134 0.94 10.53 2.76
CA TYR A 134 0.92 9.20 3.35
C TYR A 134 1.43 9.27 4.78
N ALA A 135 0.94 8.37 5.63
CA ALA A 135 1.48 8.13 6.96
C ALA A 135 1.76 6.65 7.13
N MET A 136 2.87 6.32 7.80
CA MET A 136 3.26 4.94 8.09
C MET A 136 3.55 4.79 9.57
N SER A 137 3.02 3.74 10.18
CA SER A 137 3.37 3.31 11.53
C SER A 137 3.84 1.87 11.49
N ILE A 138 4.84 1.57 12.32
CA ILE A 138 5.42 0.23 12.40
C ILE A 138 5.34 -0.24 13.85
N SER A 139 4.86 -1.46 14.01
CA SER A 139 4.78 -2.14 15.30
C SER A 139 5.52 -3.46 15.18
N VAL A 140 6.39 -3.74 16.14
CA VAL A 140 7.14 -4.99 16.21
C VAL A 140 6.92 -5.57 17.59
N CYS A 141 6.66 -6.87 17.66
CA CYS A 141 6.51 -7.55 18.93
C CYS A 141 6.91 -9.01 18.86
N ASN A 142 7.28 -9.57 20.01
CA ASN A 142 7.57 -11.00 20.13
C ASN A 142 6.28 -11.82 20.00
N ASP A 143 6.29 -12.79 19.09
CA ASP A 143 5.20 -13.74 18.84
C ASP A 143 5.81 -15.12 18.58
N ALA A 144 5.99 -15.88 19.66
CA ALA A 144 6.67 -17.18 19.59
C ALA A 144 5.78 -18.31 19.05
N ASN A 145 4.45 -18.13 19.05
CA ASN A 145 3.49 -19.13 18.60
C ASN A 145 2.83 -18.79 17.25
N TYR A 146 3.23 -17.69 16.61
CA TYR A 146 2.79 -17.25 15.30
C TYR A 146 1.27 -17.05 15.20
N ASP A 147 0.63 -16.66 16.31
CA ASP A 147 -0.83 -16.53 16.38
C ASP A 147 -1.33 -15.10 16.12
N GLY A 148 -0.41 -14.15 15.90
CA GLY A 148 -0.72 -12.74 15.69
C GLY A 148 -0.92 -11.96 16.99
N SER A 149 -0.73 -12.59 18.14
CA SER A 149 -0.78 -11.97 19.46
C SER A 149 0.63 -11.81 19.97
N CYS A 150 1.00 -10.59 20.36
CA CYS A 150 2.32 -10.22 20.90
C CYS A 150 2.61 -10.92 22.24
N THR A 151 2.77 -12.24 22.22
CA THR A 151 2.88 -13.13 23.36
C THR A 151 3.94 -14.19 23.11
N GLY A 152 4.54 -14.68 24.19
CA GLY A 152 5.53 -15.75 24.13
C GLY A 152 6.92 -15.31 24.59
N ASN A 153 7.94 -16.00 24.11
CA ASN A 153 9.34 -15.73 24.42
C ASN A 153 9.96 -14.72 23.44
N THR A 154 11.13 -14.19 23.79
CA THR A 154 11.88 -13.21 22.99
C THR A 154 12.78 -13.83 21.92
N SER A 155 12.94 -15.15 21.93
CA SER A 155 13.97 -15.85 21.15
C SER A 155 13.46 -16.68 19.96
N THR A 156 12.15 -16.71 19.69
CA THR A 156 11.59 -17.53 18.60
C THR A 156 11.31 -16.73 17.33
N ALA A 157 10.43 -15.72 17.42
CA ALA A 157 10.04 -14.90 16.30
C ALA A 157 9.48 -13.55 16.75
N LYS A 158 9.69 -12.54 15.89
CA LYS A 158 9.14 -11.20 16.00
C LYS A 158 8.12 -10.99 14.88
N LEU A 159 6.90 -10.58 15.22
CA LEU A 159 5.85 -10.15 14.31
C LEU A 159 6.04 -8.67 13.97
N ILE A 160 6.16 -8.37 12.69
CA ILE A 160 6.31 -7.02 12.17
C ILE A 160 5.01 -6.64 11.48
N ILE A 161 4.39 -5.54 11.90
CA ILE A 161 3.17 -4.98 11.34
C ILE A 161 3.47 -3.57 10.82
N VAL A 162 3.30 -3.39 9.52
CA VAL A 162 3.41 -2.09 8.85
C VAL A 162 2.02 -1.63 8.45
N THR A 163 1.60 -0.51 9.01
CA THR A 163 0.32 0.13 8.70
C THR A 163 0.58 1.39 7.90
N ILE A 164 -0.01 1.46 6.70
CA ILE A 164 0.08 2.62 5.82
C ILE A 164 -1.31 3.24 5.66
N THR A 165 -1.38 4.54 5.90
CA THR A 165 -2.56 5.37 5.64
C THR A 165 -2.31 6.19 4.38
N THR A 166 -3.18 6.04 3.38
CA THR A 166 -3.13 6.82 2.13
C THR A 166 -3.64 8.25 2.35
N PRO A 167 -3.36 9.19 1.42
CA PRO A 167 -3.93 10.54 1.45
C PRO A 167 -5.47 10.57 1.40
N THR A 168 -6.09 9.50 0.90
CA THR A 168 -7.54 9.31 0.84
C THR A 168 -8.14 8.80 2.17
N GLY A 169 -7.29 8.52 3.17
CA GLY A 169 -7.68 7.98 4.48
C GLY A 169 -7.86 6.46 4.50
N PHE A 170 -7.48 5.76 3.43
CA PHE A 170 -7.54 4.30 3.38
C PHE A 170 -6.36 3.69 4.16
N VAL A 171 -6.65 2.71 5.01
CA VAL A 171 -5.65 2.07 5.88
C VAL A 171 -5.37 0.67 5.37
N LEU A 172 -4.10 0.40 5.12
CA LEU A 172 -3.57 -0.89 4.68
C LEU A 172 -2.64 -1.45 5.74
N ASN A 173 -2.83 -2.72 6.11
CA ASN A 173 -1.99 -3.43 7.06
C ASN A 173 -1.24 -4.56 6.34
N PHE A 174 0.06 -4.60 6.52
CA PHE A 174 0.94 -5.65 6.04
C PHE A 174 1.68 -6.24 7.22
N SER A 175 1.78 -7.57 7.26
CA SER A 175 2.43 -8.26 8.36
C SER A 175 3.37 -9.34 7.85
N THR A 176 4.49 -9.52 8.53
CA THR A 176 5.44 -10.60 8.28
C THR A 176 6.09 -11.02 9.59
N TYR A 177 6.73 -12.19 9.59
CA TYR A 177 7.51 -12.65 10.73
C TYR A 177 8.99 -12.58 10.40
N ARG A 178 9.80 -12.15 11.37
CA ARG A 178 11.23 -12.41 11.41
C ARG A 178 11.47 -13.49 12.44
N ALA A 179 11.90 -14.68 12.01
CA ALA A 179 12.35 -15.71 12.93
C ALA A 179 13.79 -15.41 13.38
N ASN A 180 14.15 -15.87 14.57
CA ASN A 180 15.51 -15.86 15.06
C ASN A 180 16.31 -16.94 14.33
N PHE A 181 16.85 -16.64 13.12
CA PHE A 181 17.80 -17.42 12.31
C PHE A 181 18.04 -16.80 10.92
#